data_AF-A0A1C6GLZ8-F1
#
_entry.id   AF-A0A1C6GLZ8-F1
#
_cell.length_a   1.000
_cell.length_b   1.000
_cell.length_c   1.000
_cell.angle_alpha   90.00
_cell.angle_beta   90.00
_cell.angle_gamma   90.00
#
_symmetry.space_group_name_H-M   'P 1'
#
loop_
_entity.id
_entity.type
_entity.pdbx_description
1 polymer ?
#
loop_
_entity_poly.entity_id
_entity_poly.type
_entity_poly.pdbx_seq_one_letter_code
_entity_poly.pdbx_strand_id
1 'polypeptide(L)'
;MGSLTDREIIKASDAIDKALASINKNNRGEVSVRILSLVRNLNDNIAEKIWCDIHPEKPCSVNKVGKEFINEPSYRFIGRFYNYLGKSVSHFTPTEDGAERLMLKYYQYVLQLKEVMKSRYNIDILKNIEMFILDTDETTQDYYDKVAEQINAINDTTISSNADNYYVNRIKPFISN
;
A
#
# COMPACT_ATOMS: atom_id res chain seq x y z
N MET A 1 -12.52 23.18 -7.59
CA MET A 1 -13.44 22.04 -7.79
C MET A 1 -12.61 20.90 -8.36
N GLY A 2 -12.41 19.81 -7.60
CA GLY A 2 -11.58 18.68 -8.03
C GLY A 2 -12.15 17.97 -9.26
N SER A 3 -11.28 17.35 -10.05
CA SER A 3 -11.68 16.55 -11.22
C SER A 3 -12.59 15.37 -10.80
N LEU A 4 -13.29 14.75 -11.75
CA LEU A 4 -14.09 13.55 -11.46
C LEU A 4 -13.22 12.45 -10.80
N THR A 5 -11.99 12.29 -11.28
CA THR A 5 -11.00 11.37 -10.73
C THR A 5 -10.62 11.72 -9.29
N ASP A 6 -10.44 13.00 -8.94
CA ASP A 6 -10.16 13.41 -7.55
C ASP A 6 -11.29 13.01 -6.59
N ARG A 7 -12.55 13.11 -7.04
CA ARG A 7 -13.71 12.72 -6.23
C ARG A 7 -13.75 11.20 -5.99
N GLU A 8 -13.46 10.39 -7.01
CA GLU A 8 -13.41 8.94 -6.85
C GLU A 8 -12.22 8.49 -5.98
N ILE A 9 -11.07 9.18 -6.06
CA ILE A 9 -9.93 8.96 -5.13
C ILE A 9 -10.35 9.23 -3.68
N ILE A 10 -10.94 10.39 -3.40
CA ILE A 10 -11.38 10.77 -2.04
C ILE A 10 -12.44 9.79 -1.53
N LYS A 11 -13.41 9.44 -2.37
CA LYS A 11 -14.47 8.48 -2.02
C LYS A 11 -13.93 7.09 -1.73
N ALA A 12 -12.97 6.60 -2.50
CA ALA A 12 -12.30 5.32 -2.24
C ALA A 12 -11.51 5.37 -0.93
N SER A 13 -10.78 6.45 -0.70
CA SER A 13 -10.06 6.71 0.56
C SER A 13 -11.00 6.70 1.77
N ASP A 14 -12.07 7.50 1.75
CA ASP A 14 -13.03 7.59 2.85
C ASP A 14 -13.73 6.24 3.12
N ALA A 15 -14.00 5.47 2.06
CA ALA A 15 -14.55 4.12 2.19
C ALA A 15 -13.58 3.14 2.86
N ILE A 16 -12.28 3.26 2.58
CA ILE A 16 -11.21 2.49 3.25
C ILE A 16 -11.14 2.91 4.71
N ASP A 17 -11.10 4.21 5.00
CA ASP A 17 -11.03 4.74 6.36
C ASP A 17 -12.23 4.27 7.20
N LYS A 18 -13.42 4.25 6.61
CA LYS A 18 -14.63 3.72 7.25
C LYS A 18 -14.56 2.20 7.49
N ALA A 19 -14.00 1.44 6.55
CA ALA A 19 -13.85 0.00 6.70
C ALA A 19 -12.83 -0.32 7.82
N LEU A 20 -11.70 0.37 7.83
CA LEU A 20 -10.70 0.29 8.89
C LEU A 20 -11.27 0.67 10.27
N ALA A 21 -12.08 1.71 10.35
CA ALA A 21 -12.74 2.09 11.61
C ALA A 21 -13.71 1.02 12.15
N SER A 22 -14.19 0.10 11.30
CA SER A 22 -15.16 -0.95 11.68
C SER A 22 -14.52 -2.31 12.00
N ILE A 23 -13.20 -2.43 11.84
CA ILE A 23 -12.49 -3.69 11.95
C ILE A 23 -12.41 -4.15 13.42
N ASN A 24 -12.66 -5.44 13.65
CA ASN A 24 -12.55 -6.10 14.94
C ASN A 24 -12.22 -7.59 14.75
N LYS A 25 -11.93 -8.30 15.84
CA LYS A 25 -11.50 -9.72 15.79
C LYS A 25 -12.51 -10.65 15.10
N ASN A 26 -13.80 -10.31 15.06
CA ASN A 26 -14.85 -11.18 14.52
C ASN A 26 -15.16 -10.91 13.04
N ASN A 27 -14.78 -9.75 12.49
CA ASN A 27 -15.11 -9.37 11.11
C ASN A 27 -13.88 -8.99 10.27
N ARG A 28 -12.67 -9.20 10.80
CA ARG A 28 -11.42 -8.78 10.19
C ARG A 28 -11.24 -9.33 8.78
N GLY A 29 -11.57 -10.59 8.58
CA GLY A 29 -11.54 -11.26 7.28
C GLY A 29 -12.44 -10.59 6.24
N GLU A 30 -13.71 -10.42 6.59
CA GLU A 30 -14.70 -9.74 5.75
C GLU A 30 -14.27 -8.31 5.40
N VAL A 31 -13.84 -7.56 6.40
CA VAL A 31 -13.35 -6.18 6.24
C VAL A 31 -12.11 -6.15 5.34
N SER A 32 -11.22 -7.12 5.45
CA SER A 32 -10.02 -7.24 4.60
C SER A 32 -10.38 -7.46 3.13
N VAL A 33 -11.34 -8.34 2.83
CA VAL A 33 -11.84 -8.56 1.46
C VAL A 33 -12.39 -7.26 0.87
N ARG A 34 -13.17 -6.53 1.66
CA ARG A 34 -13.73 -5.24 1.26
C ARG A 34 -12.64 -4.20 1.00
N ILE A 35 -11.66 -4.08 1.89
CA ILE A 35 -10.57 -3.10 1.73
C ILE A 35 -9.73 -3.41 0.48
N LEU A 36 -9.40 -4.68 0.21
CA LEU A 36 -8.67 -5.05 -1.01
C LEU A 36 -9.38 -4.58 -2.29
N SER A 37 -10.70 -4.66 -2.32
CA SER A 37 -11.50 -4.18 -3.46
C SER A 37 -11.45 -2.65 -3.58
N LEU A 38 -11.54 -1.93 -2.46
CA LEU A 38 -11.47 -0.47 -2.43
C LEU A 38 -10.07 0.05 -2.80
N VAL A 39 -9.02 -0.63 -2.32
CA VAL A 39 -7.62 -0.30 -2.60
C VAL A 39 -7.30 -0.47 -4.09
N ARG A 40 -7.92 -1.45 -4.77
CA ARG A 40 -7.81 -1.56 -6.23
C ARG A 40 -8.38 -0.34 -6.93
N ASN A 41 -9.61 0.06 -6.57
CA ASN A 41 -10.21 1.27 -7.14
C ASN A 41 -9.35 2.50 -6.86
N LEU A 42 -8.80 2.62 -5.65
CA LEU A 42 -7.91 3.72 -5.29
C LEU A 42 -6.66 3.74 -6.17
N ASN A 43 -5.98 2.61 -6.32
CA ASN A 43 -4.79 2.47 -7.18
C ASN A 43 -5.10 2.87 -8.64
N ASP A 44 -6.21 2.36 -9.19
CA ASP A 44 -6.56 2.60 -10.59
C ASP A 44 -6.88 4.08 -10.87
N ASN A 45 -7.61 4.75 -9.96
CA ASN A 45 -7.87 6.19 -10.10
C ASN A 45 -6.62 7.06 -9.89
N ILE A 46 -5.75 6.72 -8.93
CA ILE A 46 -4.47 7.43 -8.76
C ILE A 46 -3.58 7.23 -9.98
N ALA A 47 -3.53 6.02 -10.53
CA ALA A 47 -2.81 5.72 -11.75
C ALA A 47 -3.33 6.55 -12.93
N GLU A 48 -4.65 6.64 -13.13
CA GLU A 48 -5.25 7.49 -14.16
C GLU A 48 -4.86 8.96 -14.01
N LYS A 49 -4.98 9.49 -12.79
CA LYS A 49 -4.64 10.88 -12.49
C LYS A 49 -3.18 11.19 -12.84
N ILE A 50 -2.25 10.37 -12.35
CA ILE A 50 -0.82 10.55 -12.61
C ILE A 50 -0.53 10.40 -14.11
N TRP A 51 -1.17 9.45 -14.78
CA TRP A 51 -0.96 9.22 -16.20
C TRP A 51 -1.40 10.40 -17.06
N CYS A 52 -2.58 10.96 -16.80
CA CYS A 52 -3.07 12.15 -17.51
C CYS A 52 -2.16 13.36 -17.34
N ASP A 53 -1.45 13.48 -16.21
CA ASP A 53 -0.51 14.57 -15.99
C ASP A 53 0.84 14.36 -16.68
N ILE A 54 1.30 13.11 -16.81
CA ILE A 54 2.62 12.79 -17.42
C ILE A 54 2.50 12.64 -18.93
N HIS A 55 1.38 12.07 -19.41
CA HIS A 55 1.11 11.73 -20.81
C HIS A 55 -0.25 12.28 -21.25
N PRO A 56 -0.48 13.61 -21.21
CA PRO A 56 -1.78 14.23 -21.54
C PRO A 56 -2.28 13.92 -22.96
N GLU A 57 -1.37 13.61 -23.88
CA GLU A 57 -1.65 13.25 -25.28
C GLU A 57 -2.08 11.78 -25.45
N LYS A 58 -1.90 10.94 -24.42
CA LYS A 58 -2.18 9.50 -24.49
C LYS A 58 -3.18 9.08 -23.40
N PRO A 59 -4.46 9.45 -23.53
CA PRO A 59 -5.48 9.04 -22.56
C PRO A 59 -5.58 7.51 -22.51
N CYS A 60 -5.61 6.99 -21.29
CA CYS A 60 -5.72 5.55 -21.02
C CYS A 60 -6.86 5.34 -20.03
N SER A 61 -7.67 4.30 -20.23
CA SER A 61 -8.77 3.99 -19.32
C SER A 61 -8.25 3.63 -17.92
N VAL A 62 -8.92 4.12 -16.88
CA VAL A 62 -8.66 3.81 -15.46
C VAL A 62 -8.34 2.33 -15.18
N ASN A 63 -9.09 1.39 -15.76
CA ASN A 63 -8.92 -0.05 -15.52
C ASN A 63 -7.68 -0.68 -16.19
N LYS A 64 -6.99 0.05 -17.08
CA LYS A 64 -5.85 -0.46 -17.86
C LYS A 64 -4.59 0.34 -17.62
N VAL A 65 -4.69 1.56 -17.10
CA VAL A 65 -3.54 2.46 -16.97
C VAL A 65 -2.50 1.95 -15.97
N GLY A 66 -2.94 1.23 -14.94
CA GLY A 66 -2.05 0.66 -13.92
C GLY A 66 -0.92 -0.21 -14.48
N LYS A 67 -1.15 -1.02 -15.53
CA LYS A 67 -0.08 -1.85 -16.13
C LYS A 67 1.01 -1.03 -16.83
N GLU A 68 0.71 0.17 -17.32
CA GLU A 68 1.68 1.01 -18.05
C GLU A 68 2.79 1.51 -17.10
N PHE A 69 2.46 1.69 -15.82
CA PHE A 69 3.39 2.13 -14.78
C PHE A 69 4.54 1.16 -14.50
N ILE A 70 4.53 -0.08 -15.01
CA ILE A 70 5.68 -0.98 -14.84
C ILE A 70 6.96 -0.39 -15.48
N ASN A 71 6.77 0.41 -16.54
CA ASN A 71 7.83 1.05 -17.30
C ASN A 71 8.16 2.46 -16.79
N GLU A 72 7.41 3.00 -15.83
CA GLU A 72 7.60 4.34 -15.27
C GLU A 72 8.43 4.27 -13.98
N PRO A 73 9.74 4.61 -13.96
CA PRO A 73 10.60 4.35 -12.81
C PRO A 73 10.12 4.98 -11.50
N SER A 74 9.71 6.26 -11.55
CA SER A 74 9.25 7.01 -10.37
C SER A 74 7.94 6.50 -9.78
N TYR A 75 7.16 5.77 -10.57
CA TYR A 75 5.82 5.30 -10.21
C TYR A 75 5.68 3.78 -10.38
N ARG A 76 6.80 3.06 -10.48
CA ARG A 76 6.83 1.61 -10.75
C ARG A 76 6.07 0.80 -9.70
N PHE A 77 5.97 1.32 -8.48
CA PHE A 77 5.20 0.69 -7.41
C PHE A 77 3.71 0.55 -7.78
N ILE A 78 3.12 1.51 -8.52
CA ILE A 78 1.73 1.46 -9.01
C ILE A 78 1.56 0.27 -9.96
N GLY A 79 2.48 0.09 -10.90
CA GLY A 79 2.45 -1.04 -11.84
C GLY A 79 2.66 -2.39 -11.16
N ARG A 80 3.57 -2.46 -10.18
CA ARG A 80 3.75 -3.67 -9.35
C ARG A 80 2.48 -3.96 -8.55
N PHE A 81 1.86 -2.93 -7.98
CA PHE A 81 0.68 -3.08 -7.15
C PHE A 81 -0.52 -3.53 -7.97
N TYR A 82 -0.75 -2.91 -9.14
CA TYR A 82 -1.75 -3.32 -10.12
C TYR A 82 -1.62 -4.81 -10.47
N ASN A 83 -0.40 -5.29 -10.73
CA ASN A 83 -0.15 -6.70 -11.03
C ASN A 83 -0.46 -7.62 -9.84
N TYR A 84 -0.17 -7.19 -8.61
CA TYR A 84 -0.49 -7.96 -7.41
C TYR A 84 -2.00 -8.02 -7.18
N LEU A 85 -2.69 -6.89 -7.28
CA LEU A 85 -4.14 -6.80 -7.16
C LEU A 85 -4.84 -7.63 -8.23
N GLY A 86 -4.36 -7.62 -9.49
CA GLY A 86 -4.94 -8.43 -10.57
C GLY A 86 -4.85 -9.94 -10.36
N LYS A 87 -3.72 -10.42 -9.82
CA LYS A 87 -3.53 -11.86 -9.48
C LYS A 87 -4.45 -12.33 -8.36
N SER A 88 -4.86 -11.43 -7.47
CA SER A 88 -5.75 -11.74 -6.35
C SER A 88 -7.22 -11.93 -6.74
N VAL A 89 -7.62 -11.69 -7.99
CA VAL A 89 -9.05 -11.73 -8.40
C VAL A 89 -9.32 -12.60 -9.64
N SER A 90 -8.32 -12.97 -10.44
CA SER A 90 -8.58 -13.62 -11.73
C SER A 90 -9.09 -15.06 -11.61
N HIS A 91 -8.81 -15.77 -10.51
CA HIS A 91 -9.23 -17.17 -10.30
C HIS A 91 -9.52 -17.53 -8.83
N PHE A 92 -9.51 -16.55 -7.92
CA PHE A 92 -9.60 -16.80 -6.49
C PHE A 92 -10.32 -15.62 -5.84
N THR A 93 -11.49 -15.84 -5.23
CA THR A 93 -11.95 -14.94 -4.17
C THR A 93 -11.10 -15.29 -2.96
N PRO A 94 -10.27 -14.37 -2.42
CA PRO A 94 -9.48 -14.67 -1.23
C PRO A 94 -10.40 -15.18 -0.13
N THR A 95 -10.00 -16.27 0.53
CA THR A 95 -10.57 -16.59 1.84
C THR A 95 -10.31 -15.41 2.78
N GLU A 96 -11.11 -15.28 3.82
CA GLU A 96 -10.93 -14.24 4.85
C GLU A 96 -9.48 -14.17 5.38
N ASP A 97 -8.89 -15.31 5.75
CA ASP A 97 -7.47 -15.42 6.14
C ASP A 97 -6.50 -15.03 4.99
N GLY A 98 -6.82 -15.39 3.75
CA GLY A 98 -6.05 -14.97 2.59
C GLY A 98 -6.10 -13.46 2.37
N ALA A 99 -7.26 -12.84 2.58
CA ALA A 99 -7.44 -11.40 2.47
C ALA A 99 -6.65 -10.65 3.54
N GLU A 100 -6.65 -11.14 4.78
CA GLU A 100 -5.84 -10.57 5.87
C GLU A 100 -4.34 -10.61 5.55
N ARG A 101 -3.83 -11.74 5.04
CA ARG A 101 -2.41 -11.84 4.63
C ARG A 101 -2.06 -10.93 3.46
N LEU A 102 -2.95 -10.83 2.48
CA LEU A 102 -2.76 -9.92 1.34
C LEU A 102 -2.77 -8.46 1.79
N MET A 103 -3.66 -8.10 2.71
CA MET A 103 -3.68 -6.79 3.34
C MET A 103 -2.30 -6.46 3.93
N LEU A 104 -1.76 -7.31 4.81
CA LEU A 104 -0.41 -7.09 5.37
C LEU A 104 0.66 -6.88 4.29
N LYS A 105 0.64 -7.72 3.25
CA LYS A 105 1.56 -7.62 2.11
C LYS A 105 1.39 -6.31 1.33
N TYR A 106 0.17 -5.80 1.23
CA TYR A 106 -0.19 -4.66 0.41
C TYR A 106 -0.09 -3.32 1.15
N TYR A 107 0.03 -3.34 2.47
CA TYR A 107 0.15 -2.15 3.31
C TYR A 107 1.21 -1.16 2.82
N GLN A 108 2.41 -1.65 2.47
CA GLN A 108 3.49 -0.80 1.94
C GLN A 108 3.08 -0.04 0.66
N TYR A 109 2.29 -0.67 -0.22
CA TYR A 109 1.85 -0.03 -1.46
C TYR A 109 0.79 1.02 -1.19
N VAL A 110 -0.10 0.77 -0.21
CA VAL A 110 -1.11 1.73 0.22
C VAL A 110 -0.46 2.97 0.84
N LEU A 111 0.61 2.80 1.63
CA LEU A 111 1.41 3.92 2.13
C LEU A 111 2.08 4.72 1.00
N GLN A 112 2.64 4.06 -0.01
CA GLN A 112 3.21 4.74 -1.17
C GLN A 112 2.15 5.52 -1.97
N LEU A 113 0.90 5.02 -2.04
CA LEU A 113 -0.22 5.78 -2.62
C LEU A 113 -0.55 7.02 -1.79
N LYS A 114 -0.56 6.93 -0.46
CA LYS A 114 -0.75 8.07 0.44
C LYS A 114 0.34 9.12 0.22
N GLU A 115 1.60 8.70 0.18
CA GLU A 115 2.77 9.56 0.01
C GLU A 115 2.77 10.26 -1.35
N VAL A 116 2.47 9.55 -2.44
CA VAL A 116 2.46 10.17 -3.78
C VAL A 116 1.35 11.21 -3.91
N MET A 117 0.18 10.96 -3.31
CA MET A 117 -0.92 11.91 -3.34
C MET A 117 -0.62 13.16 -2.52
N LYS A 118 0.05 13.01 -1.38
CA LYS A 118 0.49 14.13 -0.57
C LYS A 118 1.59 14.94 -1.25
N SER A 119 2.65 14.28 -1.74
CA SER A 119 3.81 14.95 -2.33
C SER A 119 3.52 15.63 -3.67
N ARG A 120 2.76 14.97 -4.56
CA ARG A 120 2.50 15.49 -5.92
C ARG A 120 1.31 16.45 -5.98
N TYR A 121 0.28 16.22 -5.16
CA TYR A 121 -0.99 16.95 -5.26
C TYR A 121 -1.40 17.69 -3.99
N ASN A 122 -0.67 17.52 -2.89
CA ASN A 122 -1.08 17.98 -1.56
C ASN A 122 -2.50 17.54 -1.16
N ILE A 123 -2.86 16.31 -1.55
CA ILE A 123 -4.14 15.70 -1.19
C ILE A 123 -3.90 14.66 -0.10
N ASP A 124 -4.47 14.90 1.08
CA ASP A 124 -4.44 13.95 2.18
C ASP A 124 -5.51 12.87 2.00
N ILE A 125 -5.07 11.61 1.91
CA ILE A 125 -5.92 10.42 1.84
C ILE A 125 -5.51 9.41 2.93
N LEU A 126 -6.35 8.39 3.13
CA LEU A 126 -6.10 7.24 4.01
C LEU A 126 -5.76 7.71 5.44
N LYS A 127 -6.70 8.42 6.05
CA LYS A 127 -6.51 9.07 7.35
C LYS A 127 -6.37 8.03 8.46
N ASN A 128 -7.07 6.91 8.36
CA ASN A 128 -7.07 5.85 9.36
C ASN A 128 -6.11 4.72 8.98
N ILE A 129 -5.10 4.99 8.16
CA ILE A 129 -4.19 3.94 7.68
C ILE A 129 -3.43 3.26 8.84
N GLU A 130 -3.21 3.95 9.96
CA GLU A 130 -2.66 3.32 11.18
C GLU A 130 -3.61 2.31 11.84
N MET A 131 -4.92 2.38 11.58
CA MET A 131 -5.90 1.40 12.08
C MET A 131 -5.83 0.06 11.34
N PHE A 132 -4.89 -0.08 10.43
CA PHE A 132 -4.59 -1.34 9.80
C PHE A 132 -4.10 -2.35 10.84
N ILE A 133 -5.04 -3.07 11.46
CA ILE A 133 -4.75 -4.00 12.55
C ILE A 133 -3.81 -5.08 12.03
N LEU A 134 -2.56 -5.02 12.48
CA LEU A 134 -1.63 -6.12 12.45
C LEU A 134 -2.02 -7.11 13.54
N ASP A 135 -2.17 -8.37 13.15
CA ASP A 135 -1.99 -9.45 14.12
C ASP A 135 -0.49 -9.61 14.19
N THR A 136 0.13 -8.72 14.93
CA THR A 136 1.41 -9.05 15.52
C THR A 136 1.03 -9.77 16.80
N ASP A 137 1.27 -11.08 16.78
CA ASP A 137 1.33 -11.89 17.99
C ASP A 137 2.05 -11.06 19.07
N GLU A 138 1.34 -10.68 20.13
CA GLU A 138 1.85 -9.82 21.21
C GLU A 138 3.20 -10.34 21.74
N THR A 139 3.41 -11.67 21.67
CA THR A 139 4.66 -12.32 22.09
C THR A 139 5.86 -11.97 21.19
N THR A 140 5.61 -11.58 19.94
CA THR A 140 6.65 -11.18 18.97
C THR A 140 6.76 -9.68 18.78
N GLN A 141 5.79 -8.89 19.26
CA GLN A 141 5.81 -7.42 19.14
C GLN A 141 7.01 -6.81 19.86
N ASP A 142 7.25 -7.20 21.13
CA ASP A 142 8.42 -6.73 21.91
C ASP A 142 9.75 -6.99 21.19
N TYR A 143 9.87 -8.13 20.50
CA TYR A 143 11.04 -8.43 19.70
C TYR A 143 11.20 -7.46 18.52
N TYR A 144 10.14 -7.22 17.75
CA TYR A 144 10.21 -6.32 16.59
C TYR A 144 10.35 -4.85 16.98
N ASP A 145 9.78 -4.43 18.10
CA ASP A 145 9.96 -3.08 18.65
C ASP A 145 11.44 -2.84 18.98
N LYS A 146 12.09 -3.81 19.64
CA LYS A 146 13.54 -3.76 19.89
C LYS A 146 14.36 -3.72 18.61
N VAL A 147 13.96 -4.45 17.56
CA VAL A 147 14.63 -4.38 16.25
C VAL A 147 14.46 -2.98 15.64
N ALA A 148 13.26 -2.38 15.71
CA ALA A 148 13.01 -1.03 15.20
C ALA A 148 13.81 0.03 15.96
N GLU A 149 13.87 -0.06 17.30
CA GLU A 149 14.72 0.81 18.13
C GLU A 149 16.18 0.77 17.69
N GLN A 150 16.72 -0.43 17.44
CA GLN A 150 18.11 -0.57 16.95
C GLN A 150 18.29 0.03 15.55
N ILE A 151 17.34 -0.19 14.63
CA ILE A 151 17.40 0.40 13.28
C ILE A 151 17.37 1.93 13.37
N ASN A 152 16.49 2.50 14.19
CA ASN A 152 16.35 3.95 14.36
C ASN A 152 17.53 4.58 15.11
N ALA A 153 18.22 3.82 15.97
CA ALA A 153 19.42 4.26 16.66
C ALA A 153 20.67 4.28 15.76
N ILE A 154 20.66 3.56 14.65
CA ILE A 154 21.75 3.60 13.66
C ILE A 154 21.66 4.93 12.90
N ASN A 155 22.63 5.81 13.12
CA ASN A 155 22.81 6.99 12.30
C ASN A 155 23.39 6.58 10.92
N ASP A 156 22.80 7.08 9.83
CA ASP A 156 23.22 6.81 8.43
C ASP A 156 24.72 7.13 8.16
N THR A 157 25.36 7.90 9.04
CA THR A 157 26.77 8.29 8.95
C THR A 157 27.76 7.22 9.44
N THR A 158 27.29 6.13 10.04
CA THR A 158 28.15 5.08 10.63
C THR A 158 28.41 3.88 9.73
N ILE A 159 28.02 3.93 8.45
CA ILE A 159 28.37 2.87 7.49
C ILE A 159 29.88 2.97 7.22
N SER A 160 30.64 2.21 7.99
CA SER A 160 32.08 2.01 7.81
C SER A 160 32.36 1.61 6.35
N SER A 161 33.36 2.27 5.74
CA SER A 161 33.86 1.94 4.39
C SER A 161 34.44 0.52 4.27
N ASN A 162 34.52 -0.21 5.39
CA ASN A 162 35.03 -1.58 5.48
C ASN A 162 33.90 -2.59 5.73
N ALA A 163 32.77 -2.47 5.03
CA ALA A 163 31.71 -3.46 5.12
C ALA A 163 32.13 -4.75 4.38
N ASP A 164 32.19 -5.85 5.11
CA ASP A 164 32.34 -7.19 4.52
C ASP A 164 31.13 -7.53 3.63
N ASN A 165 31.33 -8.41 2.65
CA ASN A 165 30.25 -8.86 1.77
C ASN A 165 29.37 -9.89 2.49
N TYR A 166 28.07 -9.59 2.65
CA TYR A 166 27.09 -10.51 3.21
C TYR A 166 26.06 -10.94 2.15
N TYR A 167 25.69 -12.22 2.17
CA TYR A 167 24.58 -12.73 1.37
C TYR A 167 23.26 -12.61 2.15
N VAL A 168 22.25 -11.99 1.54
CA VAL A 168 20.90 -11.93 2.10
C VAL A 168 20.19 -13.26 1.87
N ASN A 169 19.98 -14.03 2.95
CA ASN A 169 19.29 -15.32 2.88
C ASN A 169 17.76 -15.18 2.80
N ARG A 170 17.16 -14.28 3.60
CA ARG A 170 15.71 -14.05 3.64
C ARG A 170 15.41 -12.62 4.02
N ILE A 171 14.37 -12.06 3.40
CA ILE A 171 13.77 -10.77 3.78
C ILE A 171 12.42 -11.07 4.42
N LYS A 172 12.21 -10.59 5.65
CA LYS A 172 10.93 -10.67 6.35
C LYS A 172 10.48 -9.25 6.72
N PRO A 173 9.40 -8.72 6.13
CA PRO A 173 8.84 -7.45 6.58
C PRO A 173 8.25 -7.64 7.98
N PHE A 174 8.41 -6.63 8.83
CA PHE A 174 7.77 -6.53 10.13
C PHE A 174 7.28 -5.09 10.31
N ILE A 175 6.37 -4.90 11.26
CA ILE A 175 5.86 -3.58 11.61
C ILE A 175 6.04 -3.41 13.12
N SER A 176 6.60 -2.26 13.49
CA SER A 176 6.73 -1.77 14.86
C SER A 176 5.85 -0.55 14.99
N ASN A 177 5.25 -0.37 16.17
CA ASN A 177 4.53 0.87 16.51
C ASN A 177 5.50 1.98 16.90
#